data_AF-A0AA94L378-F1
#
_entry.id   AF-A0AA94L378-F1
#
_cell.length_a   1.000
_cell.length_b   1.000
_cell.length_c   1.000
_cell.angle_alpha   90.00
_cell.angle_beta   90.00
_cell.angle_gamma   90.00
#
_symmetry.space_group_name_H-M   'P 1'
#
loop_
_entity.id
_entity.type
_entity.pdbx_description
1 polymer ?
#
loop_
_entity_poly.entity_id
_entity_poly.type
_entity_poly.pdbx_seq_one_letter_code
_entity_poly.pdbx_strand_id
1 'polypeptide(L)' 'MSHHTTLFSQLLSLIPGHVFEKLERKHKTGRSSRQFGFKEQFTVMAFIQLAARRSLRDGLRALE' A
#
# COMPACT_ATOMS: atom_id res chain seq x y z
N MET A 1 10.67 24.23 0.84
CA MET A 1 10.86 22.85 1.35
C MET A 1 11.46 22.03 0.23
N SER A 2 12.76 21.75 0.26
CA SER A 2 13.35 20.75 -0.65
C SER A 2 12.53 19.47 -0.49
N HIS A 3 11.75 19.09 -1.49
CA HIS A 3 10.87 17.93 -1.40
C HIS A 3 11.75 16.69 -1.21
N HIS A 4 11.97 16.27 0.03
CA HIS A 4 12.56 14.99 0.36
C HIS A 4 11.52 13.91 0.07
N THR A 5 11.23 13.70 -1.21
CA THR A 5 10.46 12.55 -1.67
C THR A 5 11.40 11.35 -1.57
N THR A 6 11.01 10.33 -0.81
CA THR A 6 11.77 9.08 -0.79
C THR A 6 11.74 8.46 -2.20
N LEU A 7 12.81 7.76 -2.60
CA LEU A 7 12.80 6.98 -3.84
C LEU A 7 11.58 6.03 -3.91
N PHE A 8 11.19 5.49 -2.75
CA PHE A 8 9.97 4.69 -2.61
C PHE A 8 8.70 5.45 -2.98
N SER A 9 8.53 6.68 -2.50
CA SER A 9 7.37 7.52 -2.85
C SER A 9 7.37 7.92 -4.33
N GLN A 10 8.54 8.15 -4.93
CA GLN A 10 8.67 8.40 -6.37
C GLN A 10 8.32 7.15 -7.19
N LEU A 11 8.71 5.96 -6.73
CA LEU A 11 8.35 4.72 -7.42
C LEU A 11 6.85 4.43 -7.33
N LEU A 12 6.22 4.71 -6.19
CA LEU A 12 4.77 4.57 -6.02
C LEU A 12 3.96 5.56 -6.86
N SER A 13 4.50 6.73 -7.19
CA SER A 13 3.79 7.72 -8.02
C SER A 13 3.64 7.28 -9.48
N LEU A 14 4.48 6.34 -9.93
CA LEU A 14 4.37 5.71 -11.25
C LEU A 14 3.15 4.79 -11.36
N ILE A 15 2.57 4.38 -10.22
CA ILE A 15 1.42 3.49 -10.19
C ILE A 15 0.13 4.33 -10.23
N PRO A 16 -0.70 4.20 -11.28
CA PRO A 16 -1.89 5.03 -11.41
C PRO A 16 -2.94 4.72 -10.35
N GLY A 17 -3.40 5.74 -9.61
CA GLY A 17 -4.40 5.60 -8.54
C GLY A 17 -5.73 5.00 -9.00
N HIS A 18 -6.20 5.38 -10.19
CA HIS A 18 -7.48 4.93 -10.75
C HIS A 18 -7.54 3.41 -11.00
N VAL A 19 -6.38 2.74 -11.13
CA VAL A 19 -6.32 1.29 -11.26
C VAL A 19 -6.81 0.62 -9.98
N PHE A 20 -6.45 1.16 -8.81
CA PHE A 20 -6.94 0.66 -7.52
C PHE A 20 -8.45 0.82 -7.40
N GLU A 21 -9.02 1.95 -7.82
CA GLU A 21 -10.48 2.17 -7.82
C GLU A 21 -11.21 1.20 -8.76
N LYS A 22 -10.65 0.95 -9.95
CA LYS A 22 -11.20 -0.02 -10.91
C LYS A 22 -11.17 -1.44 -10.35
N LEU A 23 -10.05 -1.82 -9.73
CA LEU A 23 -9.88 -3.14 -9.10
C LEU A 23 -10.79 -3.29 -7.88
N GLU A 24 -10.90 -2.24 -7.07
CA GLU A 24 -11.81 -2.20 -5.94
C GLU A 24 -13.25 -2.42 -6.41
N ARG A 25 -13.72 -1.67 -7.41
CA ARG A 25 -15.07 -1.88 -7.97
C ARG A 25 -15.29 -3.28 -8.55
N LYS A 26 -14.25 -3.89 -9.12
CA LYS A 26 -14.35 -5.20 -9.79
C LYS A 26 -14.32 -6.38 -8.81
N HIS A 27 -13.52 -6.29 -7.76
CA HIS A 27 -13.19 -7.44 -6.90
C HIS A 27 -13.69 -7.29 -5.46
N LYS A 28 -14.07 -6.09 -5.03
CA LYS A 28 -14.58 -5.89 -3.67
C LYS A 28 -15.95 -6.52 -3.53
N THR A 29 -15.99 -7.58 -2.75
CA THR A 29 -17.22 -8.20 -2.25
C THR A 29 -17.35 -7.86 -0.76
N GLY A 30 -18.20 -6.90 -0.39
CA GLY A 30 -18.46 -6.54 1.01
C GLY A 30 -18.34 -5.05 1.33
N ARG A 31 -18.24 -4.72 2.62
CA ARG A 31 -18.21 -3.34 3.13
C ARG A 31 -16.91 -2.62 2.75
N SER A 32 -17.00 -1.30 2.61
CA SER A 32 -15.82 -0.46 2.41
C SER A 32 -14.92 -0.45 3.63
N SER A 33 -13.61 -0.55 3.40
CA SER A 33 -12.64 -0.20 4.43
C SER A 33 -12.82 1.28 4.76
N ARG A 34 -13.00 1.59 6.04
CA ARG A 34 -13.29 2.96 6.53
C ARG A 34 -12.05 3.80 6.79
N GLN A 35 -10.90 3.16 7.00
CA GLN A 35 -9.68 3.82 7.45
C GLN A 35 -8.43 3.40 6.68
N PHE A 36 -8.48 2.27 5.95
CA PHE A 36 -7.29 1.71 5.32
C PHE A 36 -7.62 1.14 3.94
N GLY A 37 -7.54 1.99 2.93
CA GLY A 37 -7.91 1.70 1.55
C GLY A 37 -6.95 0.73 0.84
N PHE A 38 -7.34 0.22 -0.32
CA PHE A 38 -6.52 -0.74 -1.08
C PHE A 38 -5.15 -0.20 -1.48
N LYS A 39 -5.08 1.08 -1.86
CA LYS A 39 -3.81 1.75 -2.19
C LYS A 39 -2.88 1.85 -0.99
N GLU A 40 -3.42 2.12 0.19
CA GLU A 40 -2.67 2.22 1.45
C GLU A 40 -2.17 0.85 1.89
N GLN A 41 -3.02 -0.19 1.80
CA GLN A 41 -2.65 -1.58 2.02
C GLN A 41 -1.51 -2.02 1.09
N PHE A 42 -1.61 -1.67 -0.19
CA PHE A 42 -0.56 -1.95 -1.17
C PHE A 42 0.75 -1.24 -0.81
N THR A 43 0.68 0.04 -0.45
CA THR A 43 1.84 0.86 -0.08
C THR A 43 2.58 0.24 1.12
N VAL A 44 1.83 -0.16 2.16
CA VAL A 44 2.41 -0.81 3.34
C VAL A 44 2.98 -2.19 3.00
N MET A 45 2.27 -3.00 2.20
CA MET A 45 2.81 -4.30 1.76
C MET A 45 4.11 -4.16 0.95
N ALA A 46 4.16 -3.21 0.01
CA ALA A 46 5.35 -2.94 -0.77
C ALA A 46 6.53 -2.52 0.13
N PHE A 47 6.26 -1.71 1.15
CA PHE A 47 7.27 -1.28 2.11
C PHE A 47 7.83 -2.45 2.95
N ILE A 48 6.97 -3.27 3.54
CA ILE A 48 7.42 -4.39 4.39
C ILE A 48 8.09 -5.52 3.58
N GLN A 49 7.76 -5.66 2.29
CA GLN A 49 8.43 -6.59 1.40
C GLN A 49 9.89 -6.20 1.16
N LEU A 50 10.21 -4.90 1.12
CA LEU A 50 11.60 -4.42 1.09
C LEU A 50 12.36 -4.82 2.37
N ALA A 51 11.64 -4.98 3.48
CA ALA A 51 12.17 -5.52 4.75
C ALA A 51 12.12 -7.07 4.83
N ALA A 52 11.99 -7.75 3.68
CA ALA A 52 11.89 -9.22 3.56
C ALA A 52 10.70 -9.85 4.32
N ARG A 53 9.63 -9.10 4.61
CA ARG A 53 8.39 -9.60 5.22
C ARG A 53 7.39 -9.99 4.14
N ARG A 54 6.73 -11.13 4.33
CA ARG A 54 5.85 -11.75 3.31
C ARG A 54 4.38 -11.38 3.48
N SER A 55 3.97 -10.87 4.63
CA SER A 55 2.58 -10.50 4.91
C SER A 55 2.50 -9.30 5.85
N LEU A 56 1.35 -8.59 5.82
CA LEU A 56 1.07 -7.49 6.76
C LEU A 56 1.24 -7.92 8.23
N ARG A 57 0.87 -9.18 8.54
CA ARG A 57 1.03 -9.76 9.88
C ARG A 57 2.50 -9.92 10.25
N ASP A 58 3.35 -10.34 9.30
CA ASP A 58 4.78 -10.46 9.53
C ASP A 58 5.46 -9.09 9.70
N GLY A 59 4.93 -8.06 9.03
CA GLY A 59 5.35 -6.68 9.24
C GLY A 59 5.06 -6.19 10.66
N LEU A 60 3.86 -6.47 11.18
CA LEU A 60 3.47 -6.08 12.55
C LEU A 60 4.33 -6.80 13.61
N ARG A 61 4.54 -8.11 13.45
CA ARG A 61 5.39 -8.92 14.35
C ARG A 61 6.86 -8.49 14.38
N ALA A 62 7.32 -7.75 13.38
CA ALA A 62 8.70 -7.26 13.31
C ALA A 62 8.92 -5.93 14.05
N LEU A 63 7.82 -5.28 14.46
CA LEU A 63 7.84 -4.01 15.20
C LEU A 63 7.66 -4.22 16.72
N GLU A 64 7.26 -5.42 17.14
CA GLU A 64 7.26 -5.89 18.53
C GLU A 64 8.64 -6.40 18.92
#